data_AF-A0A7X0PLY7-F1
#
_entry.id   AF-A0A7X0PLY7-F1
#
_cell.length_a   1.000
_cell.length_b   1.000
_cell.length_c   1.000
_cell.angle_alpha   90.00
_cell.angle_beta   90.00
_cell.angle_gamma   90.00
#
_symmetry.space_group_name_H-M   'P 1'
#
loop_
_entity.id
_entity.type
_entity.pdbx_description
1 polymer ?
#
loop_
_entity_poly.entity_id
_entity_poly.type
_entity_poly.pdbx_seq_one_letter_code
_entity_poly.pdbx_strand_id
1 'polypeptide(L)'
;MDLSADLRALLPRWRIDGADMLPPEEPAQIEALFARLGQPATAEVLTLYTTLGGMATMDGAFWRLWSLKEVSRANQGPPSEWGVQFADFLTHSHVFRLRTTASGQSEVFADPLHPDSPPVRVAASLSEFFALYRQHPDQALQQR
;
A
#
# COMPACT_ATOMS: atom_id res chain seq x y z
N MET A 1 8.23 6.64 13.82
CA MET A 1 6.77 6.48 13.66
C MET A 1 6.47 5.00 13.77
N ASP A 2 5.37 4.60 14.42
CA ASP A 2 5.02 3.19 14.64
C ASP A 2 3.85 2.83 13.72
N LEU A 3 4.17 2.16 12.61
CA LEU A 3 3.19 1.74 11.61
C LEU A 3 2.06 0.91 12.24
N SER A 4 2.36 0.00 13.17
CA SER A 4 1.34 -0.84 13.79
C SER A 4 0.34 -0.01 14.60
N ALA A 5 0.83 1.01 15.32
CA ALA A 5 -0.02 1.94 16.05
C ALA A 5 -0.88 2.80 15.10
N ASP A 6 -0.30 3.33 14.02
CA ASP A 6 -1.03 4.14 13.05
C ASP A 6 -2.13 3.32 12.33
N LEU A 7 -1.85 2.08 11.92
CA LEU A 7 -2.85 1.18 11.32
C LEU A 7 -4.00 0.87 12.27
N ARG A 8 -3.70 0.56 13.54
CA ARG A 8 -4.74 0.31 14.55
C ARG A 8 -5.60 1.55 14.84
N ALA A 9 -5.01 2.74 14.76
CA ALA A 9 -5.73 4.00 14.94
C ALA A 9 -6.66 4.33 13.75
N LEU A 10 -6.37 3.81 12.55
CA LEU A 10 -7.21 3.98 11.36
C LEU A 10 -8.41 3.02 11.32
N LEU A 11 -8.32 1.85 11.96
CA LEU A 11 -9.38 0.84 11.98
C LEU A 11 -10.78 1.38 12.33
N PRO A 12 -10.97 2.22 13.37
CA PRO A 12 -12.29 2.77 13.69
C PRO A 12 -12.86 3.63 12.56
N ARG A 13 -12.02 4.49 11.94
CA ARG A 13 -12.43 5.33 10.82
C ARG A 13 -12.86 4.49 9.63
N TRP A 14 -12.04 3.51 9.23
CA TRP A 14 -12.36 2.61 8.12
C TRP A 14 -13.66 1.83 8.32
N ARG A 15 -13.92 1.36 9.55
CA ARG A 15 -15.19 0.70 9.87
C ARG A 15 -16.39 1.64 9.78
N ILE A 16 -16.27 2.88 10.23
CA ILE A 16 -17.32 3.91 10.12
C ILE A 16 -17.59 4.24 8.65
N ASP A 17 -16.53 4.30 7.84
CA ASP A 17 -16.60 4.56 6.40
C ASP A 17 -17.16 3.39 5.59
N GLY A 18 -17.42 2.24 6.22
CA GLY A 18 -17.94 1.04 5.56
C GLY A 18 -16.89 0.23 4.80
N ALA A 19 -15.60 0.45 5.07
CA ALA A 19 -14.52 -0.36 4.53
C ALA A 19 -14.53 -1.75 5.20
N ASP A 20 -14.65 -2.79 4.38
CA ASP A 20 -14.66 -4.19 4.84
C ASP A 20 -13.23 -4.73 4.86
N MET A 21 -12.72 -4.99 6.07
CA MET A 21 -11.33 -5.38 6.32
C MET A 21 -11.15 -6.87 6.15
N LEU A 22 -10.18 -7.25 5.32
CA LEU A 22 -9.82 -8.64 5.12
C LEU A 22 -8.94 -9.15 6.29
N PRO A 23 -9.05 -10.44 6.64
CA PRO A 23 -8.25 -11.03 7.71
C PRO A 23 -6.76 -10.92 7.38
N PRO A 24 -5.88 -10.77 8.40
CA PRO A 24 -4.44 -10.77 8.21
C PRO A 24 -3.91 -11.97 7.42
N GLU A 25 -2.78 -11.75 6.76
CA GLU A 25 -2.10 -12.75 5.95
C GLU A 25 -0.90 -13.36 6.70
N GLU A 26 -0.51 -14.58 6.31
CA GLU A 26 0.64 -15.25 6.94
C GLU A 26 1.97 -14.63 6.45
N PRO A 27 2.95 -14.40 7.35
CA PRO A 27 4.26 -13.84 6.99
C PRO A 27 4.90 -14.53 5.79
N ALA A 28 4.90 -15.86 5.78
CA ALA A 28 5.51 -16.65 4.70
C ALA A 28 4.84 -16.41 3.33
N GLN A 29 3.54 -16.14 3.28
CA GLN A 29 2.81 -15.83 2.04
C GLN A 29 3.18 -14.45 1.52
N ILE A 30 3.30 -13.47 2.43
CA ILE A 30 3.71 -12.10 2.11
C ILE A 30 5.14 -12.12 1.53
N GLU A 31 6.08 -12.75 2.23
CA GLU A 31 7.48 -12.86 1.81
C GLU A 31 7.61 -13.54 0.44
N ALA A 32 6.94 -14.68 0.26
CA ALA A 32 6.98 -15.43 -0.99
C ALA A 32 6.42 -14.63 -2.17
N LEU A 33 5.30 -13.92 -1.97
CA LEU A 33 4.73 -13.08 -3.02
C LEU A 33 5.67 -11.95 -3.41
N PHE A 34 6.13 -11.18 -2.43
CA PHE A 34 6.97 -10.00 -2.67
C PHE A 34 8.32 -10.39 -3.29
N ALA A 35 8.96 -11.46 -2.81
CA ALA A 35 10.18 -12.00 -3.43
C ALA A 35 9.95 -12.42 -4.89
N ARG A 36 8.83 -13.09 -5.19
CA ARG A 36 8.45 -13.46 -6.57
C ARG A 36 8.24 -12.23 -7.47
N LEU A 37 7.74 -11.14 -6.91
CA LEU A 37 7.54 -9.87 -7.63
C LEU A 37 8.83 -9.01 -7.71
N GLY A 38 9.97 -9.53 -7.26
CA GLY A 38 11.28 -8.88 -7.38
C GLY A 38 11.52 -7.77 -6.35
N GLN A 39 10.68 -7.65 -5.32
CA GLN A 39 10.84 -6.68 -4.24
C GLN A 39 10.73 -7.42 -2.91
N PRO A 40 11.82 -7.63 -2.14
CA PRO A 40 11.71 -8.36 -0.88
C PRO A 40 10.77 -7.64 0.10
N ALA A 41 9.92 -8.40 0.79
CA ALA A 41 9.02 -7.85 1.81
C ALA A 41 9.86 -7.24 2.94
N THR A 42 9.63 -5.96 3.22
CA THR A 42 10.26 -5.28 4.36
C THR A 42 9.49 -5.58 5.64
N ALA A 43 10.07 -5.24 6.79
CA ALA A 43 9.36 -5.31 8.07
C ALA A 43 8.06 -4.48 8.07
N GLU A 44 8.01 -3.38 7.32
CA GLU A 44 6.81 -2.54 7.19
C GLU A 44 5.74 -3.22 6.34
N VAL A 45 6.13 -3.88 5.24
CA VAL A 45 5.20 -4.67 4.40
C VAL A 45 4.62 -5.85 5.18
N LEU A 46 5.47 -6.55 5.94
CA LEU A 46 5.02 -7.60 6.85
C LEU A 46 4.02 -7.03 7.86
N THR A 47 4.38 -5.95 8.55
CA THR A 47 3.51 -5.31 9.54
C THR A 47 2.16 -4.91 8.94
N LEU A 48 2.15 -4.36 7.72
CA LEU A 48 0.92 -3.99 7.02
C LEU A 48 0.00 -5.20 6.81
N TYR A 49 0.50 -6.25 6.17
CA TYR A 49 -0.32 -7.40 5.77
C TYR A 49 -0.62 -8.38 6.90
N THR A 50 0.22 -8.45 7.95
CA THR A 50 -0.10 -9.19 9.18
C THR A 50 -1.00 -8.42 10.13
N THR A 51 -1.23 -7.12 9.89
CA THR A 51 -2.24 -6.34 10.63
C THR A 51 -3.56 -6.33 9.88
N LEU A 52 -3.53 -6.25 8.54
CA LEU A 52 -4.70 -6.09 7.66
C LEU A 52 -4.45 -6.85 6.35
N GLY A 53 -5.29 -7.79 5.97
CA GLY A 53 -5.13 -8.51 4.70
C GLY A 53 -5.55 -7.72 3.45
N GLY A 54 -5.82 -6.42 3.59
CA GLY A 54 -6.42 -5.58 2.55
C GLY A 54 -7.85 -5.16 2.87
N MET A 55 -8.52 -4.56 1.89
CA MET A 55 -9.87 -4.03 1.99
C MET A 55 -10.73 -4.49 0.81
N ALA A 56 -11.88 -5.10 1.08
CA ALA A 56 -12.84 -5.50 0.06
C ALA A 56 -13.57 -4.30 -0.55
N THR A 57 -13.77 -3.23 0.22
CA THR A 57 -14.40 -1.98 -0.22
C THR A 57 -13.47 -0.80 0.05
N MET A 58 -13.64 0.28 -0.72
CA MET A 58 -12.95 1.54 -0.47
C MET A 58 -13.42 2.18 0.83
N ASP A 59 -12.56 2.98 1.45
CA ASP A 59 -12.97 3.85 2.54
C ASP A 59 -13.64 5.14 2.05
N GLY A 60 -13.98 6.04 3.00
CA GLY A 60 -14.68 7.28 2.71
C GLY A 60 -13.84 8.30 1.95
N ALA A 61 -12.53 8.08 1.87
CA ALA A 61 -11.61 8.85 1.04
C ALA A 61 -11.34 8.16 -0.31
N PHE A 62 -12.09 7.11 -0.68
CA PHE A 62 -11.92 6.34 -1.92
C PHE A 62 -10.56 5.68 -2.07
N TRP A 63 -9.85 5.42 -0.96
CA TRP A 63 -8.61 4.66 -0.96
C TRP A 63 -8.88 3.21 -0.56
N ARG A 64 -8.09 2.29 -1.14
CA ARG A 64 -8.20 0.86 -0.85
C ARG A 64 -6.85 0.18 -0.83
N LEU A 65 -6.53 -0.48 0.29
CA LEU A 65 -5.44 -1.46 0.32
C LEU A 65 -5.88 -2.73 -0.41
N TRP A 66 -5.10 -3.19 -1.37
CA TRP A 66 -5.38 -4.44 -2.06
C TRP A 66 -5.01 -5.66 -1.22
N SER A 67 -5.77 -6.74 -1.38
CA SER A 67 -5.40 -8.07 -0.89
C SER A 67 -4.15 -8.61 -1.60
N LEU A 68 -3.45 -9.58 -0.99
CA LEU A 68 -2.29 -10.22 -1.67
C LEU A 68 -2.68 -10.89 -2.99
N LYS A 69 -3.93 -11.37 -3.11
CA LYS A 69 -4.46 -11.92 -4.36
C LYS A 69 -4.56 -10.84 -5.45
N GLU A 70 -5.02 -9.65 -5.11
CA GLU A 70 -5.10 -8.51 -6.03
C GLU A 70 -3.71 -7.97 -6.37
N VAL A 71 -2.81 -7.84 -5.39
CA VAL A 71 -1.39 -7.53 -5.62
C VAL A 71 -0.78 -8.51 -6.62
N SER A 72 -0.98 -9.80 -6.42
CA SER A 72 -0.49 -10.83 -7.35
C SER A 72 -1.08 -10.70 -8.76
N ARG A 73 -2.32 -10.22 -8.90
CA ARG A 73 -3.00 -10.09 -10.19
C ARG A 73 -2.56 -8.83 -10.92
N ALA A 74 -2.44 -7.71 -10.23
CA ALA A 74 -2.07 -6.43 -10.80
C ALA A 74 -0.61 -6.41 -11.27
N ASN A 75 0.27 -7.13 -10.57
CA ASN A 75 1.68 -7.20 -10.89
C ASN A 75 2.04 -8.45 -11.72
N GLN A 76 1.14 -8.88 -12.61
CA GLN A 76 1.44 -9.94 -13.58
C GLN A 76 2.42 -9.43 -14.63
N GLY A 77 3.52 -10.15 -14.84
CA GLY A 77 4.54 -9.81 -15.82
C GLY A 77 5.93 -9.71 -15.20
N PRO A 78 6.90 -9.16 -15.93
CA PRO A 78 8.24 -8.90 -15.39
C PRO A 78 8.19 -7.95 -14.19
N PRO A 79 9.04 -8.13 -13.17
CA PRO A 79 9.19 -7.18 -12.08
C PRO A 79 9.40 -5.75 -12.56
N SER A 80 8.71 -4.79 -11.93
CA SER A 80 8.88 -3.36 -12.22
C SER A 80 10.01 -2.77 -11.39
N GLU A 81 10.84 -1.91 -12.00
CA GLU A 81 11.85 -1.12 -11.28
C GLU A 81 11.23 -0.11 -10.29
N TRP A 82 9.95 0.24 -10.50
CA TRP A 82 9.19 1.15 -9.64
C TRP A 82 8.48 0.44 -8.49
N GLY A 83 8.65 -0.87 -8.38
CA GLY A 83 8.13 -1.67 -7.29
C GLY A 83 6.73 -2.25 -7.54
N VAL A 84 6.15 -2.78 -6.46
CA VAL A 84 4.92 -3.58 -6.45
C VAL A 84 3.70 -2.70 -6.22
N GLN A 85 2.73 -2.73 -7.14
CA GLN A 85 1.43 -2.07 -6.94
C GLN A 85 0.66 -2.73 -5.80
N PHE A 86 0.13 -1.95 -4.86
CA PHE A 86 -0.46 -2.49 -3.62
C PHE A 86 -1.75 -1.83 -3.14
N ALA A 87 -2.13 -0.68 -3.71
CA ALA A 87 -3.34 0.03 -3.33
C ALA A 87 -3.84 0.89 -4.49
N ASP A 88 -5.13 1.22 -4.48
CA ASP A 88 -5.74 2.15 -5.40
C ASP A 88 -6.41 3.34 -4.69
N PHE A 89 -6.60 4.42 -5.44
CA PHE A 89 -7.38 5.59 -5.08
C PHE A 89 -8.27 6.00 -6.26
N LEU A 90 -9.54 6.34 -5.96
CA LEU A 90 -10.57 6.67 -6.96
C LEU A 90 -10.78 5.56 -8.01
N THR A 91 -11.04 4.33 -7.54
CA THR A 91 -11.34 3.17 -8.42
C THR A 91 -10.31 2.97 -9.52
N HIS A 92 -9.04 2.75 -9.14
CA HIS A 92 -7.91 2.52 -10.05
C HIS A 92 -7.48 3.74 -10.90
N SER A 93 -8.03 4.93 -10.66
CA SER A 93 -7.54 6.13 -11.34
C SER A 93 -6.10 6.48 -10.92
N HIS A 94 -5.73 6.15 -9.68
CA HIS A 94 -4.39 6.24 -9.16
C HIS A 94 -4.01 4.93 -8.48
N VAL A 95 -2.79 4.46 -8.70
CA VAL A 95 -2.26 3.24 -8.09
C VAL A 95 -1.01 3.59 -7.31
N PHE A 96 -0.91 3.04 -6.10
CA PHE A 96 0.28 3.19 -5.27
C PHE A 96 1.19 1.97 -5.40
N ARG A 97 2.50 2.21 -5.32
CA ARG A 97 3.55 1.18 -5.38
C ARG A 97 4.43 1.19 -4.14
N LEU A 98 4.94 0.01 -3.80
CA LEU A 98 5.96 -0.22 -2.80
C LEU A 98 7.27 -0.61 -3.45
N ARG A 99 8.33 0.15 -3.15
CA ARG A 99 9.68 -0.16 -3.60
C ARG A 99 10.59 -0.37 -2.39
N THR A 100 11.28 -1.50 -2.36
CA THR A 100 12.26 -1.79 -1.31
C THR A 100 13.58 -1.13 -1.67
N THR A 101 14.10 -0.33 -0.74
CA THR A 101 15.40 0.32 -0.86
C THR A 101 16.54 -0.64 -0.54
N ALA A 102 17.78 -0.26 -0.88
CA ALA A 102 18.97 -1.04 -0.55
C ALA A 102 19.18 -1.22 0.97
N SER A 103 18.64 -0.32 1.79
CA SER A 103 18.65 -0.43 3.26
C SER A 103 17.53 -1.29 3.83
N GLY A 104 16.66 -1.87 2.99
CA GLY A 104 15.55 -2.72 3.42
C GLY A 104 14.31 -1.97 3.91
N GLN A 105 14.19 -0.68 3.62
CA GLN A 105 12.99 0.13 3.91
C GLN A 105 12.06 0.23 2.70
N SER A 106 10.75 0.43 2.93
CA SER A 106 9.76 0.55 1.84
C SER A 106 9.44 2.00 1.52
N GLU A 107 9.80 2.47 0.33
CA GLU A 107 9.30 3.74 -0.19
C GLU A 107 7.93 3.55 -0.85
N VAL A 108 7.08 4.59 -0.77
CA VAL A 108 5.76 4.61 -1.42
C VAL A 108 5.80 5.54 -2.62
N PHE A 109 5.30 5.06 -3.76
CA PHE A 109 5.16 5.81 -5.00
C PHE A 109 3.70 5.85 -5.44
N ALA A 110 3.33 6.85 -6.23
CA ALA A 110 2.05 6.93 -6.92
C ALA A 110 2.27 6.97 -8.43
N ASP A 111 1.51 6.14 -9.15
CA ASP A 111 1.44 6.19 -10.60
C ASP A 111 0.78 7.51 -11.02
N PRO A 112 1.35 8.24 -11.99
CA PRO A 112 0.77 9.46 -12.48
C PRO A 112 -0.48 9.17 -13.32
N LEU A 113 -1.36 10.17 -13.41
CA LEU A 113 -2.53 10.13 -14.30
C LEU A 113 -2.16 10.01 -15.77
N HIS A 114 -0.98 10.51 -16.14
CA HIS A 114 -0.46 10.43 -17.50
C HIS A 114 0.42 9.18 -17.65
N PRO A 115 0.07 8.23 -18.54
CA PRO A 115 0.74 6.92 -18.62
C PRO A 115 2.22 7.00 -19.03
N ASP A 116 2.65 8.09 -19.65
CA ASP A 116 4.04 8.28 -20.09
C ASP A 116 4.95 8.89 -19.01
N SER A 117 4.40 9.22 -17.84
CA SER A 117 5.17 9.80 -16.74
C SER A 117 5.63 8.71 -15.77
N PRO A 118 6.84 8.84 -15.18
CA PRO A 118 7.30 7.89 -14.16
C PRO A 118 6.52 8.07 -12.85
N PRO A 119 6.41 7.02 -12.03
CA PRO A 119 5.85 7.11 -10.68
C PRO A 119 6.58 8.14 -9.82
N VAL A 120 5.82 8.90 -9.02
CA VAL A 120 6.34 9.94 -8.13
C VAL A 120 6.42 9.40 -6.71
N ARG A 121 7.53 9.63 -6.01
CA ARG A 121 7.66 9.21 -4.61
C ARG A 121 6.78 10.09 -3.72
N VAL A 122 5.87 9.45 -2.99
CA VAL A 122 4.89 10.12 -2.13
C VAL A 122 5.25 10.07 -0.64
N ALA A 123 6.04 9.07 -0.25
CA ALA A 123 6.58 8.93 1.11
C ALA A 123 7.89 8.14 1.06
N ALA A 124 8.83 8.47 1.95
CA ALA A 124 10.10 7.76 2.11
C ALA A 124 9.97 6.47 2.93
N SER A 125 8.84 6.26 3.61
CA SER A 125 8.51 5.01 4.31
C SER A 125 7.02 4.68 4.27
N LEU A 126 6.65 3.42 4.47
CA LEU A 126 5.26 3.02 4.72
C LEU A 126 4.72 3.66 6.01
N SER A 127 5.55 3.74 7.04
CA SER A 127 5.22 4.42 8.30
C SER A 127 4.87 5.89 8.08
N GLU A 128 5.65 6.61 7.26
CA GLU A 128 5.39 8.01 6.90
C GLU A 128 4.09 8.15 6.11
N PHE A 129 3.85 7.28 5.12
CA PHE A 129 2.62 7.30 4.34
C PHE A 129 1.38 7.17 5.23
N PHE A 130 1.34 6.18 6.13
CA PHE A 130 0.18 5.97 7.00
C PHE A 130 0.05 7.03 8.10
N ALA A 131 1.16 7.58 8.60
CA ALA A 131 1.12 8.72 9.51
C ALA A 131 0.50 9.95 8.82
N LEU A 132 0.90 10.24 7.58
CA LEU A 132 0.31 11.31 6.78
C LEU A 132 -1.15 11.03 6.45
N TYR A 133 -1.48 9.80 6.03
CA TYR A 133 -2.84 9.38 5.70
C TYR A 133 -3.81 9.56 6.88
N ARG A 134 -3.34 9.29 8.10
CA ARG A 134 -4.13 9.43 9.32
C ARG A 134 -4.44 10.89 9.65
N GLN A 135 -3.49 11.80 9.41
CA GLN A 135 -3.63 13.21 9.78
C GLN A 135 -4.26 14.04 8.66
N HIS A 136 -3.86 13.78 7.43
CA HIS A 136 -4.18 14.55 6.23
C HIS A 136 -4.36 13.61 5.02
N PRO A 137 -5.49 12.87 4.95
CA PRO A 137 -5.72 11.90 3.87
C PRO A 137 -5.64 12.54 2.49
N ASP A 138 -6.16 13.75 2.30
CA ASP A 138 -6.06 14.47 1.03
C ASP A 138 -4.60 14.72 0.61
N GLN A 139 -3.69 15.01 1.54
CA GLN A 139 -2.28 15.23 1.22
C GLN A 139 -1.56 13.92 0.88
N ALA A 140 -1.91 12.83 1.56
CA ALA A 140 -1.36 11.51 1.26
C ALA A 140 -1.81 10.99 -0.11
N LEU A 141 -3.05 11.28 -0.51
CA LEU A 141 -3.68 10.74 -1.71
C LEU A 141 -3.56 11.65 -2.94
N GLN A 142 -3.65 12.96 -2.76
CA GLN A 142 -3.61 13.95 -3.85
C GLN A 142 -2.23 14.59 -3.88
N GLN A 143 -1.32 13.98 -4.65
CA GLN A 143 -0.02 14.55 -4.98
C GLN A 143 -0.26 15.80 -5.86
N ARG A 144 -0.19 16.99 -5.27
CA ARG A 144 -0.22 18.28 -5.98
C ARG A 144 1.19 18.74 -6.34
#